data_AF-A0A897MQB4-F1
#
_entry.id   AF-A0A897MQB4-F1
#
_cell.length_a   1.000
_cell.length_b   1.000
_cell.length_c   1.000
_cell.angle_alpha   90.00
_cell.angle_beta   90.00
_cell.angle_gamma   90.00
#
_symmetry.space_group_name_H-M   'P 1'
#
loop_
_entity.id
_entity.type
_entity.pdbx_description
1 polymer ?
#
loop_
_entity_poly.entity_id
_entity_poly.type
_entity_poly.pdbx_seq_one_letter_code
_entity_poly.pdbx_strand_id
1 'polypeptide(L)'
;MNLDDLRSVQSKERQKDSLQHLRDSFYEDVGNYIANLKNERERAAERADDPFSSTEVSQLTDEIETAEEVVEAVYERRMGKIVKRASLAAAGMPADEEGLTSEESELFGDLVDRIERNKDHVLDILAGETNPVSDEGEDTEATGGRPQDHGADQPSGEPTPDRAESADDAPPAPPDRPPEVPPEDVETVNNTDIDAADLMGGEASDGSDPPVKASRDGTTRQEDPAPGGDPPGDDAGRAPEIPPEGGTPTNGAEASPATDDTDRTTVRITEEIGEIFGVDDREYELDAEDVVTLPTVNAEPLVEQDAAQRID
;
A
#
# COMPACT_ATOMS: atom_id res chain seq x y z
N MET A 1 20.18 -8.55 3.02
CA MET A 1 19.77 -7.81 1.82
C MET A 1 20.41 -8.41 0.59
N ASN A 2 19.58 -8.84 -0.34
CA ASN A 2 19.89 -9.40 -1.65
C ASN A 2 18.60 -9.29 -2.51
N LEU A 3 18.65 -9.67 -3.79
CA LEU A 3 17.51 -9.56 -4.69
C LEU A 3 16.29 -10.43 -4.31
N ASP A 4 16.49 -11.57 -3.65
CA ASP A 4 15.40 -12.44 -3.20
C ASP A 4 14.78 -11.97 -1.88
N ASP A 5 15.57 -11.34 -0.99
CA ASP A 5 15.04 -10.56 0.16
C ASP A 5 14.10 -9.46 -0.35
N LEU A 6 14.54 -8.70 -1.36
CA LEU A 6 13.77 -7.63 -2.01
C LEU A 6 12.47 -8.14 -2.64
N ARG A 7 12.53 -9.22 -3.43
CA ARG A 7 11.35 -9.86 -4.03
C ARG A 7 10.38 -10.39 -2.96
N SER A 8 10.89 -10.90 -1.84
CA SER A 8 10.05 -11.32 -0.71
C SER A 8 9.29 -10.14 -0.10
N VAL A 9 9.94 -9.00 0.08
CA VAL A 9 9.30 -7.76 0.55
C VAL A 9 8.29 -7.26 -0.47
N GLN A 10 8.64 -7.14 -1.76
CA GLN A 10 7.73 -6.69 -2.81
C GLN A 10 6.46 -7.56 -2.91
N SER A 11 6.60 -8.88 -2.82
CA SER A 11 5.44 -9.79 -2.85
C SER A 11 4.53 -9.59 -1.64
N LYS A 12 5.11 -9.44 -0.43
CA LYS A 12 4.36 -9.20 0.81
C LYS A 12 3.66 -7.83 0.80
N GLU A 13 4.35 -6.81 0.32
CA GLU A 13 3.85 -5.43 0.25
C GLU A 13 2.70 -5.28 -0.76
N ARG A 14 2.71 -6.08 -1.83
CA ARG A 14 1.61 -6.21 -2.81
C ARG A 14 0.42 -7.03 -2.32
N GLN A 15 0.58 -7.90 -1.31
CA GLN A 15 -0.46 -8.86 -0.90
C GLN A 15 -1.37 -8.33 0.22
N LYS A 16 -0.87 -7.46 1.12
CA LYS A 16 -1.67 -6.81 2.16
C LYS A 16 -1.98 -5.37 1.79
N ASP A 17 -3.12 -4.84 2.24
CA ASP A 17 -3.42 -3.41 2.20
C ASP A 17 -2.81 -2.61 3.37
N SER A 18 -2.50 -3.28 4.48
CA SER A 18 -1.66 -2.72 5.55
C SER A 18 -0.19 -2.64 5.14
N LEU A 19 0.58 -1.75 5.76
CA LEU A 19 2.04 -1.74 5.62
C LEU A 19 2.61 -3.04 6.20
N GLN A 20 3.61 -3.62 5.53
CA GLN A 20 4.40 -4.69 6.16
C GLN A 20 5.37 -4.06 7.16
N HIS A 21 5.62 -4.73 8.29
CA HIS A 21 6.63 -4.30 9.26
C HIS A 21 8.03 -4.47 8.65
N LEU A 22 8.61 -3.36 8.18
CA LEU A 22 10.02 -3.29 7.76
C LEU A 22 10.87 -2.81 8.94
N ARG A 23 12.19 -2.86 8.77
CA ARG A 23 13.13 -2.32 9.76
C ARG A 23 13.44 -0.86 9.44
N ASP A 24 13.71 -0.08 10.48
CA ASP A 24 14.17 1.30 10.42
C ASP A 24 15.28 1.50 9.36
N SER A 25 16.23 0.57 9.30
CA SER A 25 17.41 0.57 8.41
C SER A 25 17.13 0.09 6.98
N PHE A 26 15.90 -0.24 6.59
CA PHE A 26 15.62 -0.96 5.34
C PHE A 26 16.19 -0.26 4.09
N TYR A 27 15.96 1.04 3.93
CA TYR A 27 16.48 1.77 2.76
C TYR A 27 18.00 1.99 2.83
N GLU A 28 18.61 2.06 4.03
CA GLU A 28 20.08 2.04 4.20
C GLU A 28 20.67 0.68 3.80
N ASP A 29 20.08 -0.44 4.25
CA ASP A 29 20.49 -1.81 3.90
C ASP A 29 20.39 -2.05 2.38
N VAL A 30 19.34 -1.51 1.74
CA VAL A 30 19.14 -1.53 0.28
C VAL A 30 20.18 -0.67 -0.45
N GLY A 31 20.39 0.56 -0.01
CA GLY A 31 21.39 1.47 -0.60
C GLY A 31 22.79 0.90 -0.54
N ASN A 32 23.16 0.29 0.59
CA ASN A 32 24.41 -0.45 0.76
C ASN A 32 24.52 -1.66 -0.19
N TYR A 33 23.45 -2.44 -0.40
CA TYR A 33 23.46 -3.56 -1.34
C TYR A 33 23.67 -3.09 -2.79
N ILE A 34 22.91 -2.11 -3.26
CA ILE A 34 23.02 -1.56 -4.63
C ILE A 34 24.39 -0.89 -4.84
N ALA A 35 24.92 -0.19 -3.84
CA ALA A 35 26.27 0.36 -3.88
C ALA A 35 27.33 -0.75 -3.99
N ASN A 36 27.20 -1.86 -3.27
CA ASN A 36 28.13 -2.99 -3.37
C ASN A 36 28.10 -3.64 -4.77
N LEU A 37 26.91 -3.87 -5.35
CA LEU A 37 26.79 -4.37 -6.73
C LEU A 37 27.45 -3.42 -7.74
N LYS A 38 27.22 -2.11 -7.63
CA LYS A 38 27.84 -1.10 -8.52
C LYS A 38 29.37 -1.11 -8.43
N ASN A 39 29.91 -1.25 -7.22
CA ASN A 39 31.35 -1.42 -6.97
C ASN A 39 31.91 -2.76 -7.51
N GLU A 40 31.13 -3.84 -7.48
CA GLU A 40 31.54 -5.14 -8.00
C GLU A 40 31.54 -5.16 -9.54
N ARG A 41 30.51 -4.57 -10.16
CA ARG A 41 30.43 -4.35 -11.61
C ARG A 41 31.61 -3.53 -12.14
N GLU A 42 32.00 -2.47 -11.44
CA GLU A 42 33.18 -1.66 -11.81
C GLU A 42 34.46 -2.51 -11.82
N ARG A 43 34.70 -3.29 -10.74
CA ARG A 43 35.83 -4.22 -10.67
C ARG A 43 35.75 -5.37 -11.68
N ALA A 44 34.56 -5.75 -12.15
CA ALA A 44 34.38 -6.71 -13.22
C ALA A 44 34.73 -6.12 -14.59
N ALA A 45 34.36 -4.86 -14.84
CA ALA A 45 34.76 -4.12 -16.04
C ALA A 45 36.27 -3.87 -16.09
N GLU A 46 36.90 -3.47 -14.97
CA GLU A 46 38.37 -3.31 -14.88
C GLU A 46 39.17 -4.59 -15.18
N ARG A 47 38.57 -5.77 -14.97
CA ARG A 47 39.17 -7.09 -15.21
C ARG A 47 38.95 -7.65 -16.62
N ALA A 48 38.03 -7.08 -17.40
CA ALA A 48 37.62 -7.64 -18.68
C ALA A 48 38.46 -7.07 -19.85
N ASP A 49 38.88 -7.92 -20.78
CA ASP A 49 39.51 -7.49 -22.04
C ASP A 49 38.55 -6.62 -22.90
N ASP A 50 37.25 -6.89 -22.80
CA ASP A 50 36.15 -6.06 -23.29
C ASP A 50 34.98 -6.09 -22.28
N PRO A 51 34.69 -4.98 -21.57
CA PRO A 51 33.57 -4.92 -20.63
C PRO A 51 32.20 -5.15 -21.28
N PHE A 52 32.01 -4.80 -22.57
CA PHE A 52 30.70 -4.84 -23.22
C PHE A 52 30.28 -6.26 -23.65
N SER A 53 31.21 -7.20 -23.72
CA SER A 53 30.93 -8.63 -23.95
C SER A 53 31.17 -9.52 -22.72
N SER A 54 31.53 -8.93 -21.58
CA SER A 54 31.73 -9.65 -20.31
C SER A 54 30.39 -10.04 -19.68
N THR A 55 30.08 -11.34 -19.67
CA THR A 55 28.87 -11.89 -19.04
C THR A 55 28.74 -11.52 -17.56
N GLU A 56 29.86 -11.37 -16.85
CA GLU A 56 29.91 -10.93 -15.45
C GLU A 56 29.42 -9.48 -15.30
N VAL A 57 29.81 -8.59 -16.23
CA VAL A 57 29.38 -7.18 -16.24
C VAL A 57 27.91 -7.05 -16.63
N SER A 58 27.43 -7.86 -17.59
CA SER A 58 26.01 -7.94 -17.93
C SER A 58 25.17 -8.39 -16.74
N GLN A 59 25.49 -9.54 -16.14
CA GLN A 59 24.73 -10.09 -15.00
C GLN A 59 24.66 -9.12 -13.81
N LEU A 60 25.77 -8.45 -13.48
CA LEU A 60 25.78 -7.44 -12.42
C LEU A 60 25.01 -6.16 -12.81
N THR A 61 24.87 -5.84 -14.10
CA THR A 61 24.03 -4.73 -14.57
C THR A 61 22.55 -5.11 -14.46
N ASP A 62 22.18 -6.28 -14.99
CA ASP A 62 20.82 -6.83 -14.90
C ASP A 62 20.35 -6.95 -13.43
N GLU A 63 21.23 -7.35 -12.50
CA GLU A 63 20.93 -7.44 -11.07
C GLU A 63 20.75 -6.06 -10.42
N ILE A 64 21.56 -5.06 -10.78
CA ILE A 64 21.39 -3.66 -10.31
C ILE A 64 20.05 -3.11 -10.78
N GLU A 65 19.75 -3.22 -12.08
CA GLU A 65 18.52 -2.67 -12.67
C GLU A 65 17.29 -3.35 -12.08
N THR A 66 17.29 -4.68 -11.96
CA THR A 66 16.19 -5.42 -11.29
C THR A 66 16.06 -5.05 -9.81
N ALA A 67 17.16 -4.81 -9.09
CA ALA A 67 17.11 -4.39 -7.69
C ALA A 67 16.52 -2.98 -7.53
N GLU A 68 16.87 -2.04 -8.42
CA GLU A 68 16.34 -0.68 -8.43
C GLU A 68 14.84 -0.66 -8.75
N GLU A 69 14.39 -1.37 -9.80
CA GLU A 69 12.95 -1.52 -10.14
C GLU A 69 12.13 -2.14 -8.99
N VAL A 70 12.66 -3.17 -8.33
CA VAL A 70 11.95 -3.85 -7.23
C VAL A 70 11.82 -2.95 -6.01
N VAL A 71 12.82 -2.11 -5.72
CA VAL A 71 12.80 -1.14 -4.61
C VAL A 71 11.83 0.00 -4.90
N GLU A 72 11.84 0.55 -6.12
CA GLU A 72 10.91 1.60 -6.53
C GLU A 72 9.45 1.12 -6.41
N ALA A 73 9.15 -0.08 -6.90
CA ALA A 73 7.83 -0.69 -6.77
C ALA A 73 7.41 -1.04 -5.32
N VAL A 74 8.37 -1.21 -4.39
CA VAL A 74 8.08 -1.30 -2.94
C VAL A 74 7.74 0.08 -2.38
N TYR A 75 8.58 1.07 -2.68
CA TYR A 75 8.40 2.45 -2.22
C TYR A 75 7.07 3.06 -2.68
N GLU A 76 6.69 2.92 -3.96
CA GLU A 76 5.39 3.39 -4.47
C GLU A 76 4.20 2.76 -3.71
N ARG A 77 4.27 1.45 -3.46
CA ARG A 77 3.21 0.71 -2.76
C ARG A 77 3.08 1.12 -1.29
N ARG A 78 4.20 1.41 -0.63
CA ARG A 78 4.25 1.92 0.75
C ARG A 78 3.78 3.36 0.81
N MET A 79 4.25 4.22 -0.10
CA MET A 79 3.82 5.62 -0.25
C MET A 79 2.30 5.76 -0.28
N GLY A 80 1.60 4.98 -1.13
CA GLY A 80 0.14 5.01 -1.21
C GLY A 80 -0.55 4.66 0.13
N LYS A 81 0.03 3.75 0.91
CA LYS A 81 -0.47 3.37 2.25
C LYS A 81 -0.14 4.42 3.31
N ILE A 82 1.05 5.02 3.25
CA ILE A 82 1.48 6.11 4.14
C ILE A 82 0.56 7.33 3.96
N VAL A 83 0.31 7.75 2.71
CA VAL A 83 -0.61 8.85 2.40
C VAL A 83 -2.05 8.52 2.85
N LYS A 84 -2.51 7.28 2.67
CA LYS A 84 -3.83 6.82 3.17
C LYS A 84 -3.91 6.80 4.71
N ARG A 85 -2.82 6.46 5.42
CA ARG A 85 -2.76 6.53 6.89
C ARG A 85 -2.71 7.99 7.38
N ALA A 86 -1.92 8.84 6.72
CA ALA A 86 -1.76 10.24 7.11
C ALA A 86 -3.04 11.07 6.93
N SER A 87 -3.84 10.81 5.89
CA SER A 87 -5.14 11.49 5.71
C SER A 87 -6.19 11.07 6.75
N LEU A 88 -6.13 9.83 7.25
CA LEU A 88 -6.95 9.38 8.38
C LEU A 88 -6.48 10.02 9.71
N ALA A 89 -5.17 10.07 9.95
CA ALA A 89 -4.58 10.71 11.14
C ALA A 89 -4.95 12.20 11.23
N ALA A 90 -4.78 12.95 10.15
CA ALA A 90 -5.11 14.38 10.07
C ALA A 90 -6.64 14.67 10.14
N ALA A 91 -7.48 13.64 9.99
CA ALA A 91 -8.91 13.70 10.25
C ALA A 91 -9.28 13.36 11.72
N GLY A 92 -8.29 13.14 12.58
CA GLY A 92 -8.47 12.80 14.00
C GLY A 92 -8.81 11.33 14.27
N MET A 93 -8.64 10.45 13.28
CA MET A 93 -8.81 9.00 13.46
C MET A 93 -7.47 8.37 13.89
N PRO A 94 -7.48 7.32 14.75
CA PRO A 94 -6.25 6.63 15.12
C PRO A 94 -5.65 5.95 13.89
N ALA A 95 -4.47 6.41 13.48
CA ALA A 95 -3.66 5.74 12.48
C ALA A 95 -2.62 4.83 13.15
N ASP A 96 -2.31 3.75 12.46
CA ASP A 96 -1.22 2.85 12.84
C ASP A 96 0.11 3.38 12.28
N GLU A 97 1.08 3.65 13.15
CA GLU A 97 2.46 4.02 12.79
C GLU A 97 3.41 2.81 12.77
N GLU A 98 2.95 1.61 13.15
CA GLU A 98 3.80 0.44 13.18
C GLU A 98 4.26 0.03 11.77
N GLY A 99 5.55 -0.31 11.68
CA GLY A 99 6.17 -0.88 10.49
C GLY A 99 6.69 0.12 9.46
N LEU A 100 6.64 1.42 9.74
CA LEU A 100 7.33 2.48 8.99
C LEU A 100 8.85 2.37 9.15
N THR A 101 9.63 2.75 8.13
CA THR A 101 11.09 2.99 8.28
C THR A 101 11.36 4.36 8.91
N SER A 102 12.63 4.72 9.15
CA SER A 102 12.98 6.07 9.65
C SER A 102 12.54 7.18 8.68
N GLU A 103 12.80 7.01 7.39
CA GLU A 103 12.46 7.96 6.33
C GLU A 103 10.94 8.07 6.12
N GLU A 104 10.23 6.95 6.23
CA GLU A 104 8.77 6.90 6.12
C GLU A 104 8.08 7.51 7.35
N SER A 105 8.68 7.42 8.53
CA SER A 105 8.18 8.05 9.76
C SER A 105 8.30 9.57 9.72
N GLU A 106 9.44 10.10 9.23
CA GLU A 106 9.63 11.53 9.01
C GLU A 106 8.60 12.07 8.00
N LEU A 107 8.46 11.38 6.85
CA LEU A 107 7.47 11.72 5.82
C LEU A 107 6.02 11.64 6.33
N PHE A 108 5.68 10.64 7.14
CA PHE A 108 4.33 10.50 7.70
C PHE A 108 3.95 11.71 8.55
N GLY A 109 4.83 12.15 9.45
CA GLY A 109 4.63 13.36 10.25
C GLY A 109 4.46 14.61 9.39
N ASP A 110 5.34 14.81 8.41
CA ASP A 110 5.31 15.94 7.48
C ASP A 110 4.00 16.00 6.66
N LEU A 111 3.46 14.84 6.27
CA LEU A 111 2.16 14.72 5.60
C LEU A 111 1.00 15.07 6.53
N VAL A 112 0.97 14.54 7.75
CA VAL A 112 -0.08 14.85 8.74
C VAL A 112 -0.09 16.35 9.04
N ASP A 113 1.03 16.92 9.45
CA ASP A 113 1.18 18.34 9.76
C ASP A 113 0.74 19.22 8.57
N ARG A 114 1.02 18.81 7.33
CA ARG A 114 0.65 19.58 6.14
C ARG A 114 -0.84 19.49 5.81
N ILE A 115 -1.48 18.34 6.04
CA ILE A 115 -2.93 18.18 5.87
C ILE A 115 -3.67 18.95 6.98
N GLU A 116 -3.20 18.91 8.22
CA GLU A 116 -3.79 19.67 9.33
C GLU A 116 -3.70 21.19 9.11
N ARG A 117 -2.52 21.71 8.77
CA ARG A 117 -2.35 23.14 8.42
C ARG A 117 -3.25 23.58 7.26
N ASN A 118 -3.49 22.70 6.27
CA ASN A 118 -4.39 23.00 5.16
C ASN A 118 -5.87 22.99 5.58
N LYS A 119 -6.29 22.00 6.38
CA LYS A 119 -7.62 21.90 6.99
C LYS A 119 -7.96 23.16 7.77
N ASP A 120 -7.07 23.57 8.67
CA ASP A 120 -7.29 24.73 9.54
C ASP A 120 -7.36 26.03 8.73
N HIS A 121 -6.44 26.23 7.78
CA HIS A 121 -6.50 27.38 6.86
C HIS A 121 -7.79 27.44 6.03
N VAL A 122 -8.32 26.30 5.58
CA VAL A 122 -9.61 26.24 4.87
C VAL A 122 -10.77 26.57 5.80
N LEU A 123 -10.71 26.15 7.07
CA LEU A 123 -11.72 26.50 8.08
C LEU A 123 -11.70 28.00 8.41
N ASP A 124 -10.53 28.63 8.53
CA ASP A 124 -10.39 30.09 8.73
C ASP A 124 -10.99 30.89 7.57
N ILE A 125 -10.81 30.42 6.33
CA ILE A 125 -11.43 31.02 5.14
C ILE A 125 -12.96 30.88 5.20
N LEU A 126 -13.47 29.72 5.60
CA LEU A 126 -14.91 29.45 5.68
C LEU A 126 -15.58 30.19 6.86
N ALA A 127 -14.86 30.43 7.96
CA ALA A 127 -15.29 31.30 9.05
C ALA A 127 -15.26 32.79 8.67
N GLY A 128 -14.52 33.16 7.62
CA GLY A 128 -14.30 34.54 7.20
C GLY A 128 -13.27 35.29 8.05
N GLU A 129 -12.43 34.55 8.79
CA GLU A 129 -11.43 35.10 9.71
C GLU A 129 -10.11 35.42 8.99
N THR A 130 -9.77 34.68 7.93
CA THR A 130 -8.73 35.07 6.96
C THR A 130 -9.31 35.78 5.74
N ASN A 131 -9.02 37.07 5.59
CA ASN A 131 -9.14 37.76 4.30
C ASN A 131 -8.01 37.26 3.37
N PRO A 132 -8.29 36.85 2.11
CA PRO A 132 -7.28 36.28 1.22
C PRO A 132 -6.29 37.36 0.75
N VAL A 133 -5.22 37.51 1.53
CA VAL A 133 -4.07 38.36 1.24
C VAL A 133 -2.85 37.46 1.11
N SER A 134 -2.16 37.62 -0.02
CA SER A 134 -0.85 37.08 -0.40
C SER A 134 -0.09 36.27 0.65
N ASP A 135 0.25 35.04 0.27
CA ASP A 135 1.57 34.49 0.60
C ASP A 135 2.61 35.40 -0.06
N GLU A 136 3.08 36.43 0.66
CA GLU A 136 4.21 37.25 0.22
C GLU A 136 5.47 36.40 0.39
N GLY A 137 5.93 35.81 -0.72
CA GLY A 137 7.10 34.93 -0.71
C GLY A 137 8.33 35.62 -0.11
N GLU A 138 9.16 34.84 0.60
CA GLU A 138 10.36 35.31 1.30
C GLU A 138 11.51 35.72 0.35
N ASP A 139 11.28 36.73 -0.48
CA ASP A 139 12.32 37.50 -1.17
C ASP A 139 13.11 38.29 -0.11
N THR A 140 14.08 37.63 0.52
CA THR A 140 14.88 38.19 1.61
C THR A 140 15.58 39.49 1.19
N GLU A 141 15.22 40.62 1.81
CA GLU A 141 15.62 41.96 1.37
C GLU A 141 17.15 42.14 1.27
N ALA A 142 17.61 42.55 0.09
CA ALA A 142 19.01 42.85 -0.19
C ALA A 142 19.48 44.15 0.51
N THR A 143 20.05 44.03 1.71
CA THR A 143 20.64 45.15 2.45
C THR A 143 21.92 45.69 1.78
N GLY A 144 21.77 46.69 0.89
CA GLY A 144 22.89 47.15 0.04
C GLY A 144 22.79 48.57 -0.53
N GLY A 145 22.10 49.50 0.15
CA GLY A 145 21.88 50.86 -0.36
C GLY A 145 23.16 51.64 -0.68
N ARG A 146 23.35 52.03 -1.95
CA ARG A 146 24.50 52.83 -2.43
C ARG A 146 24.04 54.24 -2.84
N PRO A 147 24.48 55.32 -2.16
CA PRO A 147 24.09 56.68 -2.51
C PRO A 147 24.75 57.17 -3.81
N GLN A 148 24.09 58.11 -4.48
CA GLN A 148 24.65 58.85 -5.62
C GLN A 148 25.33 60.13 -5.13
N ASP A 149 26.47 60.48 -5.71
CA ASP A 149 27.07 61.82 -5.63
C ASP A 149 27.75 62.17 -6.96
N HIS A 150 27.92 63.45 -7.24
CA HIS A 150 28.36 63.96 -8.54
C HIS A 150 29.86 64.31 -8.55
N GLY A 151 30.56 63.92 -9.62
CA GLY A 151 31.93 64.37 -9.89
C GLY A 151 32.29 64.14 -11.36
N ALA A 152 32.78 65.18 -12.03
CA ALA A 152 33.26 65.10 -13.39
C ALA A 152 34.79 65.14 -13.42
N ASP A 153 35.41 64.31 -14.26
CA ASP A 153 36.49 64.78 -15.14
C ASP A 153 36.67 63.84 -16.35
N GLN A 154 37.29 64.37 -17.41
CA GLN A 154 37.77 63.65 -18.60
C GLN A 154 39.22 64.13 -18.83
N PRO A 155 40.14 63.34 -19.43
CA PRO A 155 39.97 62.96 -20.85
C PRO A 155 40.76 61.72 -21.38
N SER A 156 40.68 61.54 -22.71
CA SER A 156 41.70 60.98 -23.63
C SER A 156 41.85 59.46 -23.78
N GLY A 157 41.69 58.96 -25.03
CA GLY A 157 42.08 57.57 -25.36
C GLY A 157 41.65 56.96 -26.72
N GLU A 158 41.41 57.72 -27.80
CA GLU A 158 41.16 57.14 -29.14
C GLU A 158 42.48 56.67 -29.82
N PRO A 159 42.47 55.66 -30.72
CA PRO A 159 41.81 55.81 -32.04
C PRO A 159 41.08 54.57 -32.65
N THR A 160 40.23 54.91 -33.61
CA THR A 160 39.58 54.12 -34.69
C THR A 160 40.59 53.66 -35.79
N PRO A 161 40.25 52.94 -36.91
CA PRO A 161 38.94 52.60 -37.55
C PRO A 161 38.69 51.08 -37.71
N ASP A 162 37.64 50.54 -38.35
CA ASP A 162 36.66 50.96 -39.39
C ASP A 162 35.31 50.18 -39.14
N ARG A 163 34.16 50.24 -39.84
CA ARG A 163 33.77 50.75 -41.17
C ARG A 163 32.24 51.02 -41.28
N ALA A 164 31.82 51.68 -42.37
CA ALA A 164 30.46 51.82 -42.94
C ALA A 164 29.46 50.68 -42.63
N GLU A 165 28.29 50.97 -42.04
CA GLU A 165 27.04 51.48 -42.66
C GLU A 165 26.26 50.50 -43.56
N SER A 166 25.10 50.04 -43.07
CA SER A 166 23.78 50.15 -43.74
C SER A 166 22.67 49.77 -42.76
N ALA A 167 21.48 50.34 -42.92
CA ALA A 167 20.30 50.01 -42.12
C ALA A 167 19.32 49.14 -42.93
N ASP A 168 18.55 48.30 -42.23
CA ASP A 168 17.21 47.89 -42.67
C ASP A 168 16.32 47.58 -41.45
N ASP A 169 15.00 47.56 -41.66
CA ASP A 169 13.97 47.60 -40.60
C ASP A 169 12.98 46.42 -40.70
N ALA A 170 13.11 45.43 -39.80
CA ALA A 170 12.03 44.55 -39.31
C ALA A 170 12.56 43.47 -38.33
N PRO A 171 11.80 43.10 -37.27
CA PRO A 171 12.02 41.84 -36.55
C PRO A 171 11.45 40.65 -37.35
N PRO A 172 12.09 39.47 -37.34
CA PRO A 172 11.59 38.29 -38.06
C PRO A 172 10.38 37.64 -37.37
N ALA A 173 9.48 37.07 -38.18
CA ALA A 173 8.38 36.22 -37.70
C ALA A 173 8.90 34.85 -37.20
N PRO A 174 8.18 34.18 -36.28
CA PRO A 174 8.55 32.84 -35.83
C PRO A 174 8.42 31.80 -36.97
N PRO A 175 9.25 30.74 -36.98
CA PRO A 175 9.22 29.72 -38.03
C PRO A 175 7.99 28.81 -37.95
N ASP A 176 7.53 28.34 -39.11
CA ASP A 176 6.42 27.40 -39.25
C ASP A 176 6.69 26.04 -38.57
N ARG A 177 5.62 25.40 -38.10
CA ARG A 177 5.67 24.02 -37.59
C ARG A 177 5.88 23.03 -38.76
N PRO A 178 6.72 21.99 -38.60
CA PRO A 178 6.80 20.89 -39.56
C PRO A 178 5.48 20.08 -39.59
N PRO A 179 5.20 19.35 -40.69
CA PRO A 179 3.93 18.67 -40.88
C PRO A 179 3.75 17.45 -39.99
N GLU A 180 2.49 17.18 -39.68
CA GLU A 180 1.98 16.13 -38.79
C GLU A 180 2.09 14.75 -39.46
N VAL A 181 2.67 13.78 -38.75
CA VAL A 181 2.69 12.35 -39.15
C VAL A 181 1.58 11.60 -38.41
N PRO A 182 0.83 10.70 -39.06
CA PRO A 182 -0.20 9.92 -38.39
C PRO A 182 0.45 8.88 -37.46
N PRO A 183 -0.10 8.64 -36.26
CA PRO A 183 0.33 7.52 -35.43
C PRO A 183 -0.13 6.19 -36.05
N GLU A 184 0.77 5.21 -36.10
CA GLU A 184 0.41 3.79 -36.22
C GLU A 184 0.04 3.24 -34.84
N ASP A 185 -0.69 2.12 -34.81
CA ASP A 185 -1.38 1.62 -33.61
C ASP A 185 -0.41 1.32 -32.44
N VAL A 186 -0.66 2.00 -31.30
CA VAL A 186 -0.19 1.57 -29.97
C VAL A 186 -1.38 1.02 -29.20
N GLU A 187 -1.28 -0.21 -28.70
CA GLU A 187 -2.36 -0.82 -27.91
C GLU A 187 -2.51 -0.09 -26.57
N THR A 188 -3.63 0.61 -26.38
CA THR A 188 -3.97 1.25 -25.11
C THR A 188 -4.14 0.19 -24.03
N VAL A 189 -3.16 0.08 -23.13
CA VAL A 189 -3.33 -0.62 -21.87
C VAL A 189 -4.37 0.17 -21.06
N ASN A 190 -5.51 -0.45 -20.76
CA ASN A 190 -6.58 0.21 -20.01
C ASN A 190 -6.14 0.43 -18.56
N ASN A 191 -5.58 1.60 -18.26
CA ASN A 191 -5.59 2.12 -16.90
C ASN A 191 -7.06 2.30 -16.48
N THR A 192 -7.46 1.63 -15.41
CA THR A 192 -8.81 1.79 -14.86
C THR A 192 -8.89 3.17 -14.20
N ASP A 193 -9.60 4.10 -14.81
CA ASP A 193 -9.97 5.36 -14.18
C ASP A 193 -10.78 5.06 -12.91
N ILE A 194 -10.17 5.30 -11.74
CA ILE A 194 -10.90 5.30 -10.46
C ILE A 194 -11.59 6.66 -10.39
N ASP A 195 -12.87 6.71 -10.77
CA ASP A 195 -13.65 7.94 -10.71
C ASP A 195 -13.78 8.40 -9.24
N ALA A 196 -13.39 9.64 -8.98
CA ALA A 196 -13.40 10.24 -7.65
C ALA A 196 -14.83 10.35 -7.06
N ALA A 197 -15.88 10.18 -7.88
CA ALA A 197 -17.27 10.14 -7.44
C ALA A 197 -17.59 8.93 -6.53
N ASP A 198 -17.06 7.74 -6.83
CA ASP A 198 -17.37 6.51 -6.08
C ASP A 198 -16.80 6.53 -4.64
N LEU A 199 -15.74 7.31 -4.40
CA LEU A 199 -15.09 7.37 -3.09
C LEU A 199 -15.86 8.21 -2.05
N MET A 200 -16.88 8.99 -2.47
CA MET A 200 -17.54 10.00 -1.63
C MET A 200 -19.09 9.93 -1.63
N GLY A 201 -19.63 8.72 -1.77
CA GLY A 201 -20.95 8.36 -1.22
C GLY A 201 -22.19 8.89 -1.94
N GLY A 202 -22.80 8.06 -2.80
CA GLY A 202 -24.14 8.28 -3.35
C GLY A 202 -24.90 6.97 -3.54
N GLU A 203 -26.01 6.79 -2.82
CA GLU A 203 -26.88 5.62 -3.00
C GLU A 203 -27.60 5.64 -4.35
N ALA A 204 -27.31 4.67 -5.22
CA ALA A 204 -28.09 4.42 -6.43
C ALA A 204 -28.17 2.91 -6.71
N SER A 205 -29.33 2.31 -6.40
CA SER A 205 -29.60 0.92 -6.77
C SER A 205 -29.95 0.80 -8.26
N ASP A 206 -29.20 0.01 -9.02
CA ASP A 206 -29.74 -0.76 -10.14
C ASP A 206 -29.01 -2.10 -10.24
N GLY A 207 -29.71 -3.14 -10.72
CA GLY A 207 -29.23 -4.52 -10.70
C GLY A 207 -29.29 -5.19 -12.07
N SER A 208 -28.28 -5.99 -12.42
CA SER A 208 -28.31 -6.86 -13.60
C SER A 208 -27.31 -8.01 -13.52
N ASP A 209 -27.81 -9.25 -13.46
CA ASP A 209 -27.03 -10.47 -13.62
C ASP A 209 -26.43 -10.63 -15.05
N PRO A 210 -25.16 -11.00 -15.18
CA PRO A 210 -24.60 -11.55 -16.42
C PRO A 210 -24.61 -13.11 -16.39
N PRO A 211 -25.42 -13.80 -17.23
CA PRO A 211 -25.56 -15.25 -17.17
C PRO A 211 -24.40 -16.00 -17.86
N VAL A 212 -23.55 -16.68 -17.07
CA VAL A 212 -22.51 -17.58 -17.58
C VAL A 212 -23.05 -18.98 -17.94
N LYS A 213 -22.55 -19.55 -19.04
CA LYS A 213 -23.12 -20.76 -19.66
C LYS A 213 -22.35 -22.03 -19.28
N ALA A 214 -22.95 -22.89 -18.46
CA ALA A 214 -22.49 -24.28 -18.30
C ALA A 214 -22.92 -25.16 -19.50
N SER A 215 -22.10 -26.17 -19.85
CA SER A 215 -22.42 -27.10 -20.95
C SER A 215 -21.72 -28.45 -20.78
N ARG A 216 -22.47 -29.54 -20.99
CA ARG A 216 -22.05 -30.97 -21.06
C ARG A 216 -21.77 -31.60 -19.67
N ASP A 217 -22.44 -32.68 -19.24
CA ASP A 217 -22.59 -34.06 -19.79
C ASP A 217 -21.40 -34.97 -19.38
N GLY A 218 -21.58 -36.13 -18.73
CA GLY A 218 -22.80 -36.74 -18.15
C GLY A 218 -22.64 -38.21 -17.68
N THR A 219 -23.67 -38.76 -17.02
CA THR A 219 -23.95 -40.21 -16.80
C THR A 219 -22.93 -41.10 -16.06
N THR A 220 -23.27 -41.54 -14.83
CA THR A 220 -23.40 -42.96 -14.37
C THR A 220 -23.64 -43.04 -12.84
N ARG A 221 -24.04 -44.15 -12.19
CA ARG A 221 -25.20 -45.07 -12.38
C ARG A 221 -25.26 -46.10 -11.23
N GLN A 222 -26.18 -45.94 -10.26
CA GLN A 222 -26.72 -46.98 -9.33
C GLN A 222 -25.64 -47.68 -8.42
N GLU A 223 -25.91 -48.50 -7.37
CA GLU A 223 -27.11 -49.20 -6.83
C GLU A 223 -27.16 -49.16 -5.27
N ASP A 224 -28.35 -49.41 -4.69
CA ASP A 224 -28.62 -49.82 -3.29
C ASP A 224 -28.06 -51.25 -2.98
N PRO A 225 -28.01 -51.80 -1.73
CA PRO A 225 -28.84 -51.47 -0.55
C PRO A 225 -28.18 -51.52 0.87
N ALA A 226 -28.99 -51.21 1.90
CA ALA A 226 -28.81 -51.52 3.34
C ALA A 226 -29.09 -53.04 3.67
N PRO A 227 -29.28 -53.55 4.93
CA PRO A 227 -29.37 -52.89 6.26
C PRO A 227 -28.83 -53.66 7.51
N GLY A 228 -28.98 -53.04 8.71
CA GLY A 228 -29.50 -53.72 9.92
C GLY A 228 -28.62 -53.73 11.19
N GLY A 229 -29.20 -53.50 12.39
CA GLY A 229 -28.46 -53.72 13.66
C GLY A 229 -28.95 -53.14 15.01
N ASP A 230 -30.24 -52.90 15.26
CA ASP A 230 -30.79 -52.54 16.60
C ASP A 230 -31.04 -53.80 17.48
N PRO A 231 -31.32 -53.72 18.82
CA PRO A 231 -30.91 -52.78 19.90
C PRO A 231 -30.48 -53.62 21.16
N PRO A 232 -30.93 -53.44 22.44
CA PRO A 232 -31.20 -52.26 23.30
C PRO A 232 -30.53 -52.31 24.72
N GLY A 233 -30.68 -51.23 25.50
CA GLY A 233 -30.74 -51.26 26.99
C GLY A 233 -29.44 -51.00 27.77
N ASP A 234 -29.48 -50.62 29.06
CA ASP A 234 -30.63 -50.23 29.91
C ASP A 234 -30.19 -49.49 31.20
N ASP A 235 -31.16 -48.91 31.91
CA ASP A 235 -31.18 -48.45 33.33
C ASP A 235 -30.21 -47.37 33.91
N ALA A 236 -30.83 -46.25 34.32
CA ALA A 236 -30.60 -45.41 35.50
C ALA A 236 -29.18 -45.03 36.04
N GLY A 237 -28.83 -43.75 35.92
CA GLY A 237 -29.34 -42.74 36.88
C GLY A 237 -28.39 -41.98 37.83
N ARG A 238 -29.00 -41.02 38.57
CA ARG A 238 -28.53 -40.32 39.79
C ARG A 238 -27.63 -39.06 39.67
N ALA A 239 -28.27 -37.90 39.63
CA ALA A 239 -27.77 -36.68 40.31
C ALA A 239 -27.86 -36.83 41.85
N PRO A 240 -27.15 -36.03 42.67
CA PRO A 240 -27.73 -34.74 43.11
C PRO A 240 -26.75 -33.60 43.49
N GLU A 241 -27.34 -32.41 43.70
CA GLU A 241 -26.98 -31.36 44.69
C GLU A 241 -25.72 -30.47 44.55
N ILE A 242 -26.00 -29.17 44.33
CA ILE A 242 -25.24 -27.93 44.62
C ILE A 242 -25.78 -27.35 45.97
N PRO A 243 -25.32 -26.23 46.60
CA PRO A 243 -24.24 -25.23 46.35
C PRO A 243 -23.40 -24.96 47.66
N PRO A 244 -22.88 -23.75 48.05
CA PRO A 244 -22.63 -22.45 47.37
C PRO A 244 -21.26 -21.74 47.67
N GLU A 245 -21.13 -20.51 47.11
CA GLU A 245 -20.29 -19.34 47.49
C GLU A 245 -18.78 -19.27 47.15
N GLY A 246 -18.42 -18.22 46.38
CA GLY A 246 -17.43 -17.24 46.87
C GLY A 246 -16.21 -16.89 46.00
N GLY A 247 -16.37 -16.02 44.97
CA GLY A 247 -15.20 -15.30 44.40
C GLY A 247 -15.31 -14.79 42.96
N THR A 248 -15.74 -13.54 42.78
CA THR A 248 -15.46 -12.71 41.57
C THR A 248 -15.07 -11.30 42.03
N PRO A 249 -14.32 -10.51 41.23
CA PRO A 249 -14.99 -9.61 40.27
C PRO A 249 -14.24 -9.34 38.95
N THR A 250 -14.97 -8.80 37.95
CA THR A 250 -14.57 -7.82 36.91
C THR A 250 -13.44 -8.21 35.92
N ASN A 251 -13.52 -8.01 34.59
CA ASN A 251 -14.57 -7.55 33.66
C ASN A 251 -14.27 -8.24 32.30
N GLY A 252 -15.15 -8.33 31.31
CA GLY A 252 -16.48 -7.73 31.15
C GLY A 252 -16.59 -7.01 29.81
N ALA A 253 -16.97 -7.74 28.75
CA ALA A 253 -17.20 -7.23 27.41
C ALA A 253 -18.36 -7.98 26.71
N GLU A 254 -19.59 -7.55 26.97
CA GLU A 254 -20.77 -8.03 26.23
C GLU A 254 -20.78 -7.42 24.82
N ALA A 255 -20.19 -8.10 23.85
CA ALA A 255 -20.38 -7.79 22.44
C ALA A 255 -21.74 -8.34 21.97
N SER A 256 -22.78 -7.49 22.00
CA SER A 256 -24.02 -7.76 21.25
C SER A 256 -23.68 -7.97 19.77
N PRO A 257 -24.35 -8.88 19.06
CA PRO A 257 -23.87 -9.34 17.76
C PRO A 257 -23.90 -8.22 16.72
N ALA A 258 -22.72 -7.88 16.19
CA ALA A 258 -22.62 -7.49 14.79
C ALA A 258 -23.12 -8.66 13.95
N THR A 259 -24.09 -8.43 13.08
CA THR A 259 -24.64 -9.45 12.20
C THR A 259 -23.74 -9.60 10.98
N ASP A 260 -22.65 -10.35 11.12
CA ASP A 260 -22.01 -10.96 9.96
C ASP A 260 -23.01 -11.94 9.34
N ASP A 261 -23.41 -11.71 8.08
CA ASP A 261 -24.28 -12.62 7.31
C ASP A 261 -23.56 -13.93 6.89
N THR A 262 -22.55 -14.34 7.67
CA THR A 262 -21.78 -15.58 7.48
C THR A 262 -22.36 -16.67 8.37
N ASP A 263 -22.81 -17.77 7.76
CA ASP A 263 -23.27 -18.96 8.49
C ASP A 263 -22.22 -19.39 9.53
N ARG A 264 -22.66 -19.62 10.77
CA ARG A 264 -21.78 -20.03 11.87
C ARG A 264 -22.11 -21.45 12.31
N THR A 265 -21.07 -22.24 12.57
CA THR A 265 -21.16 -23.61 13.08
C THR A 265 -20.49 -23.65 14.45
N THR A 266 -21.15 -24.21 15.46
CA THR A 266 -20.49 -24.55 16.72
C THR A 266 -19.78 -25.89 16.58
N VAL A 267 -18.49 -25.93 16.92
CA VAL A 267 -17.66 -27.14 16.91
C VAL A 267 -17.00 -27.33 18.25
N ARG A 268 -16.78 -28.59 18.64
CA ARG A 268 -15.81 -28.95 19.66
C ARG A 268 -14.50 -29.35 18.99
N ILE A 269 -13.40 -28.77 19.43
CA ILE A 269 -12.05 -29.06 18.93
C ILE A 269 -11.57 -30.39 19.53
N THR A 270 -10.96 -31.25 18.70
CA THR A 270 -10.48 -32.59 19.11
C THR A 270 -8.96 -32.73 19.10
N GLU A 271 -8.24 -31.81 18.45
CA GLU A 271 -6.77 -31.74 18.45
C GLU A 271 -6.30 -30.30 18.73
N GLU A 272 -5.10 -30.14 19.30
CA GLU A 272 -4.51 -28.82 19.61
C GLU A 272 -4.07 -28.13 18.32
N ILE A 273 -4.86 -27.14 17.85
CA ILE A 273 -4.63 -26.43 16.58
C ILE A 273 -3.91 -25.09 16.81
N GLY A 274 -4.22 -24.41 17.92
CA GLY A 274 -3.72 -23.05 18.21
C GLY A 274 -4.52 -21.96 17.49
N GLU A 275 -3.88 -20.83 17.20
CA GLU A 275 -4.51 -19.64 16.63
C GLU A 275 -4.85 -19.81 15.14
N ILE A 276 -6.13 -19.61 14.77
CA ILE A 276 -6.60 -19.55 13.37
C ILE A 276 -7.28 -18.22 13.06
N PHE A 277 -7.33 -17.87 11.76
CA PHE A 277 -7.97 -16.65 11.26
C PHE A 277 -9.30 -16.96 10.55
N GLY A 278 -10.37 -16.28 10.95
CA GLY A 278 -11.72 -16.39 10.41
C GLY A 278 -11.90 -15.69 9.07
N VAL A 279 -12.85 -16.17 8.25
CA VAL A 279 -13.36 -15.40 7.09
C VAL A 279 -14.20 -14.18 7.47
N ASP A 280 -14.47 -14.00 8.76
CA ASP A 280 -15.11 -12.83 9.40
C ASP A 280 -14.08 -11.87 10.05
N ASP A 281 -12.82 -11.91 9.59
CA ASP A 281 -11.68 -11.10 10.04
C ASP A 281 -11.41 -11.17 11.57
N ARG A 282 -11.64 -12.35 12.18
CA ARG A 282 -11.46 -12.60 13.62
C ARG A 282 -10.45 -13.71 13.90
N GLU A 283 -9.66 -13.52 14.93
CA GLU A 283 -8.73 -14.53 15.43
C GLU A 283 -9.43 -15.46 16.45
N TYR A 284 -9.11 -16.76 16.37
CA TYR A 284 -9.66 -17.81 17.23
C TYR A 284 -8.54 -18.70 17.75
N GLU A 285 -8.32 -18.70 19.07
CA GLU A 285 -7.45 -19.65 19.76
C GLU A 285 -8.21 -20.98 19.92
N LEU A 286 -7.67 -22.08 19.37
CA LEU A 286 -8.32 -23.40 19.35
C LEU A 286 -7.53 -24.44 20.17
N ASP A 287 -7.85 -24.49 21.46
CA ASP A 287 -7.39 -25.52 22.40
C ASP A 287 -8.13 -26.85 22.21
N ALA A 288 -7.46 -27.95 22.53
CA ALA A 288 -8.08 -29.28 22.52
C ALA A 288 -9.20 -29.41 23.59
N GLU A 289 -10.29 -30.07 23.21
CA GLU A 289 -11.55 -30.23 23.98
C GLU A 289 -12.43 -28.97 24.13
N ASP A 290 -12.02 -27.78 23.66
CA ASP A 290 -12.82 -26.55 23.75
C ASP A 290 -13.99 -26.51 22.72
N VAL A 291 -14.99 -25.65 22.96
CA VAL A 291 -16.23 -25.53 22.16
C VAL A 291 -16.43 -24.11 21.64
N VAL A 292 -16.16 -23.91 20.34
CA VAL A 292 -16.06 -22.59 19.69
C VAL A 292 -17.07 -22.45 18.53
N THR A 293 -17.67 -21.26 18.38
CA THR A 293 -18.63 -20.94 17.30
C THR A 293 -17.93 -20.21 16.14
N LEU A 294 -17.35 -21.00 15.23
CA LEU A 294 -16.59 -20.56 14.07
C LEU A 294 -17.50 -20.24 12.86
N PRO A 295 -17.04 -19.44 11.88
CA PRO A 295 -17.63 -19.42 10.55
C PRO A 295 -17.67 -20.84 9.95
N THR A 296 -18.76 -21.19 9.27
CA THR A 296 -18.96 -22.52 8.66
C THR A 296 -17.83 -22.88 7.69
N VAL A 297 -17.33 -21.90 6.91
CA VAL A 297 -16.20 -22.05 5.98
C VAL A 297 -14.90 -22.50 6.68
N ASN A 298 -14.70 -22.11 7.95
CA ASN A 298 -13.56 -22.51 8.77
C ASN A 298 -13.81 -23.81 9.53
N ALA A 299 -15.06 -24.04 9.95
CA ALA A 299 -15.45 -25.25 10.70
C ALA A 299 -15.37 -26.51 9.83
N GLU A 300 -15.74 -26.43 8.55
CA GLU A 300 -15.85 -27.62 7.68
C GLU A 300 -14.51 -28.32 7.41
N PRO A 301 -13.41 -27.64 7.03
CA PRO A 301 -12.10 -28.28 6.87
C PRO A 301 -11.55 -28.94 8.13
N LEU A 302 -11.89 -28.44 9.33
CA LEU A 302 -11.47 -29.04 10.60
C LEU A 302 -12.25 -30.33 10.89
N VAL A 303 -13.53 -30.37 10.52
CA VAL A 303 -14.40 -31.54 10.68
C VAL A 303 -14.10 -32.61 9.63
N GLU A 304 -13.68 -32.23 8.41
CA GLU A 304 -13.21 -33.17 7.38
C GLU A 304 -11.87 -33.85 7.73
N GLN A 305 -11.10 -33.28 8.68
CA GLN A 305 -9.78 -33.76 9.11
C GLN A 305 -9.81 -34.46 10.47
N ASP A 306 -10.99 -34.73 11.05
CA ASP A 306 -11.20 -35.26 12.42
C ASP A 306 -10.61 -34.37 13.56
N ALA A 307 -10.16 -33.15 13.24
CA ALA A 307 -9.58 -32.17 14.18
C ALA A 307 -10.62 -31.32 14.91
N ALA A 308 -11.88 -31.35 14.46
CA ALA A 308 -13.04 -30.82 15.20
C ALA A 308 -14.31 -31.66 14.93
N GLN A 309 -15.33 -31.49 15.77
CA GLN A 309 -16.63 -32.17 15.67
C GLN A 309 -17.77 -31.16 15.81
N ARG A 310 -18.70 -31.13 14.83
CA ARG A 310 -19.92 -30.28 14.89
C ARG A 310 -20.77 -30.62 16.11
N ILE A 311 -21.33 -29.59 16.75
CA ILE A 311 -22.36 -29.68 17.79
C ILE A 311 -23.50 -28.72 17.40
N ASP A 312 -24.66 -29.31 17.08
CA ASP A 312 -25.93 -28.62 16.80
C ASP A 312 -26.76 -28.39 18.10
#